data_AF-A0A354YWG4-F1
#
_entry.id   AF-A0A354YWG4-F1
#
_cell.length_a   1.000
_cell.length_b   1.000
_cell.length_c   1.000
_cell.angle_alpha   90.00
_cell.angle_beta   90.00
_cell.angle_gamma   90.00
#
_symmetry.space_group_name_H-M   'P 1'
#
loop_
_entity.id
_entity.type
_entity.pdbx_description
1 polymer ?
#
loop_
_entity_poly.entity_id
_entity_poly.type
_entity_poly.pdbx_seq_one_letter_code
_entity_poly.pdbx_strand_id
1 'polypeptide(L)'
;QVFIAPPGDHYRSRLTHTLEVNQIAKTIGAGLNLNLDLIEAMALAHDLGHTPFAHAGEQVLDQLLAGGFRHNENSIRVLTRVEQHKGRNGLNLSHEVLDGVLHHSGYGQSESRSYTLEGQTIRLSDKIAYVQHDIDDSIRAGLLRIEDIPADYLNILGYTHSQRIATLVTDTIKYSRQLILG
;
A
#
# COMPACT_ATOMS: atom_id res chain seq x y z
N GLN A 1 8.26 -3.19 -3.65
CA GLN A 1 9.27 -4.27 -3.72
C GLN A 1 10.54 -3.74 -4.34
N VAL A 2 11.68 -3.84 -3.64
CA VAL A 2 12.97 -3.26 -4.06
C VAL A 2 13.97 -4.32 -4.59
N PHE A 3 13.83 -5.60 -4.22
CA PHE A 3 14.83 -6.63 -4.55
C PHE A 3 14.39 -7.58 -5.68
N ILE A 4 15.32 -7.86 -6.61
CA ILE A 4 15.17 -8.85 -7.68
C ILE A 4 15.60 -10.22 -7.12
N ALA A 5 14.71 -11.21 -7.23
CA ALA A 5 14.78 -12.51 -6.59
C ALA A 5 16.16 -13.21 -6.71
N PRO A 6 16.91 -13.37 -5.60
CA PRO A 6 17.90 -14.44 -5.44
C PRO A 6 17.19 -15.75 -5.08
N PRO A 7 17.82 -16.92 -5.28
CA PRO A 7 17.16 -18.21 -5.04
C PRO A 7 16.94 -18.45 -3.54
N GLY A 8 15.68 -18.47 -3.11
CA GLY A 8 15.25 -18.77 -1.74
C GLY A 8 13.75 -18.55 -1.56
N ASP A 9 13.03 -19.55 -1.05
CA ASP A 9 11.57 -19.75 -1.15
C ASP A 9 10.70 -18.83 -0.26
N HIS A 10 11.24 -17.68 0.18
CA HIS A 10 10.61 -16.82 1.18
C HIS A 10 10.56 -15.33 0.81
N TYR A 11 10.75 -14.95 -0.46
CA TYR A 11 10.50 -13.57 -0.87
C TYR A 11 8.99 -13.30 -0.93
N ARG A 12 8.56 -12.23 -0.24
CA ARG A 12 7.19 -11.74 -0.32
C ARG A 12 6.90 -11.36 -1.78
N SER A 13 5.75 -11.78 -2.29
CA SER A 13 5.24 -11.39 -3.60
C SER A 13 4.32 -10.18 -3.46
N ARG A 14 3.97 -9.54 -4.59
CA ARG A 14 2.91 -8.51 -4.61
C ARG A 14 1.62 -8.98 -3.95
N LEU A 15 1.24 -10.24 -4.17
CA LEU A 15 0.06 -10.81 -3.52
C LEU A 15 0.19 -10.80 -2.00
N THR A 16 1.33 -11.21 -1.44
CA THR A 16 1.52 -11.16 0.02
C THR A 16 1.53 -9.73 0.56
N HIS A 17 2.06 -8.78 -0.22
CA HIS A 17 2.00 -7.37 0.15
C HIS A 17 0.55 -6.85 0.15
N THR A 18 -0.19 -7.10 -0.92
CA THR A 18 -1.61 -6.75 -1.03
C THR A 18 -2.45 -7.32 0.11
N LEU A 19 -2.20 -8.58 0.50
CA LEU A 19 -2.91 -9.19 1.62
C LEU A 19 -2.54 -8.54 2.96
N GLU A 20 -1.29 -8.15 3.17
CA GLU A 20 -0.87 -7.44 4.38
C GLU A 20 -1.48 -6.03 4.46
N VAL A 21 -1.49 -5.29 3.35
CA VAL A 21 -2.18 -3.99 3.22
C VAL A 21 -3.68 -4.15 3.55
N ASN A 22 -4.34 -5.16 2.98
CA ASN A 22 -5.75 -5.44 3.26
C ASN A 22 -6.00 -5.67 4.77
N GLN A 23 -5.15 -6.47 5.42
CA GLN A 23 -5.32 -6.78 6.84
C GLN A 23 -5.08 -5.58 7.75
N ILE A 24 -4.05 -4.78 7.47
CA ILE A 24 -3.78 -3.52 8.17
C ILE A 24 -4.98 -2.57 7.99
N ALA A 25 -5.42 -2.38 6.75
CA ALA A 25 -6.50 -1.45 6.42
C ALA A 25 -7.83 -1.86 7.05
N LYS A 26 -8.20 -3.14 7.02
CA LYS A 26 -9.44 -3.63 7.66
C LYS A 26 -9.38 -3.50 9.18
N THR A 27 -8.20 -3.66 9.79
CA THR A 27 -8.02 -3.44 11.24
C THR A 27 -8.23 -1.97 11.60
N ILE A 28 -7.64 -1.05 10.84
CA ILE A 28 -7.86 0.40 11.02
C ILE A 28 -9.33 0.74 10.79
N GLY A 29 -9.91 0.28 9.67
CA GLY A 29 -11.30 0.51 9.31
C GLY A 29 -12.29 0.03 10.37
N ALA A 30 -12.07 -1.16 10.94
CA ALA A 30 -12.90 -1.68 12.02
C ALA A 30 -12.77 -0.84 13.29
N GLY A 31 -11.56 -0.39 13.61
CA GLY A 31 -11.31 0.55 14.70
C GLY A 31 -12.01 1.90 14.49
N LEU A 32 -12.17 2.35 13.25
CA LEU A 32 -12.78 3.64 12.91
C LEU A 32 -14.26 3.55 12.50
N ASN A 33 -14.86 2.35 12.50
CA ASN A 33 -16.22 2.09 12.03
C ASN A 33 -16.45 2.53 10.57
N LEU A 34 -15.47 2.25 9.70
CA LEU A 34 -15.53 2.51 8.26
C LEU A 34 -16.08 1.30 7.48
N ASN A 35 -16.37 1.50 6.19
CA ASN A 35 -16.86 0.43 5.32
C ASN A 35 -15.73 -0.56 4.96
N LEU A 36 -15.77 -1.76 5.56
CA LEU A 36 -14.75 -2.79 5.36
C LEU A 36 -14.75 -3.41 3.96
N ASP A 37 -15.91 -3.48 3.30
CA ASP A 37 -16.02 -4.02 1.94
C ASP A 37 -15.37 -3.07 0.93
N LEU A 38 -15.57 -1.77 1.13
CA LEU A 38 -14.95 -0.73 0.31
C LEU A 38 -13.42 -0.74 0.49
N ILE A 39 -12.94 -0.85 1.74
CA ILE A 39 -11.52 -1.01 2.05
C ILE A 39 -10.96 -2.24 1.35
N GLU A 40 -11.60 -3.40 1.48
CA GLU A 40 -11.10 -4.64 0.88
C GLU A 40 -11.04 -4.55 -0.65
N ALA A 41 -12.08 -4.01 -1.28
CA ALA A 41 -12.11 -3.80 -2.72
C ALA A 41 -10.97 -2.90 -3.21
N MET A 42 -10.71 -1.79 -2.51
CA MET A 42 -9.58 -0.90 -2.83
C MET A 42 -8.23 -1.58 -2.58
N ALA A 43 -8.07 -2.26 -1.44
CA ALA A 43 -6.84 -2.94 -1.07
C ALA A 43 -6.45 -4.02 -2.09
N LEU A 44 -7.40 -4.82 -2.56
CA LEU A 44 -7.13 -5.86 -3.55
C LEU A 44 -6.82 -5.28 -4.94
N ALA A 45 -7.27 -4.05 -5.23
CA ALA A 45 -7.15 -3.44 -6.54
C ALA A 45 -5.95 -2.47 -6.68
N HIS A 46 -5.40 -1.94 -5.59
CA HIS A 46 -4.45 -0.82 -5.63
C HIS A 46 -3.20 -1.10 -6.47
N ASP A 47 -2.67 -2.33 -6.36
CA ASP A 47 -1.36 -2.72 -6.87
C ASP A 47 -1.38 -3.35 -8.28
N LEU A 48 -2.56 -3.42 -8.93
CA LEU A 48 -2.75 -4.13 -10.20
C LEU A 48 -2.02 -3.49 -11.40
N GLY A 49 -1.76 -2.19 -11.34
CA GLY A 49 -1.13 -1.41 -12.38
C GLY A 49 0.39 -1.45 -12.38
N HIS A 50 1.01 -2.19 -11.47
CA HIS A 50 2.45 -2.23 -11.44
C HIS A 50 3.07 -3.00 -12.60
N THR A 51 4.26 -2.57 -12.93
CA THR A 51 5.11 -3.13 -13.97
C THR A 51 5.92 -4.30 -13.43
N PRO A 52 6.41 -5.19 -14.32
CA PRO A 52 7.47 -6.13 -13.96
C PRO A 52 8.65 -5.38 -13.31
N PHE A 53 9.31 -6.02 -12.35
CA PHE A 53 10.42 -5.43 -11.57
C PHE A 53 10.06 -4.19 -10.73
N ALA A 54 8.76 -3.96 -10.48
CA ALA A 54 8.29 -2.96 -9.55
C ALA A 54 8.86 -1.55 -9.79
N HIS A 55 9.46 -0.93 -8.78
CA HIS A 55 9.94 0.46 -8.87
C HIS A 55 10.96 0.65 -9.98
N ALA A 56 11.84 -0.34 -10.22
CA ALA A 56 12.81 -0.25 -11.30
C ALA A 56 12.12 -0.22 -12.68
N GLY A 57 11.09 -1.06 -12.87
CA GLY A 57 10.31 -1.07 -14.10
C GLY A 57 9.51 0.22 -14.29
N GLU A 58 8.91 0.74 -13.22
CA GLU A 58 8.20 2.02 -13.23
C GLU A 58 9.12 3.20 -13.57
N GLN A 59 10.31 3.30 -12.96
CA GLN A 59 11.30 4.34 -13.27
C GLN A 59 11.76 4.31 -14.74
N VAL A 60 12.02 3.10 -15.27
CA VAL A 60 12.40 2.95 -16.67
C VAL A 60 11.27 3.40 -17.60
N LEU A 61 10.03 3.00 -17.31
CA LEU A 61 8.89 3.40 -18.15
C LEU A 61 8.56 4.89 -18.04
N ASP A 62 8.73 5.49 -16.87
CA ASP A 62 8.55 6.93 -16.66
C ASP A 62 9.49 7.77 -17.52
N GLN A 63 10.73 7.29 -17.72
CA GLN A 63 11.71 7.93 -18.59
C GLN A 63 11.42 7.70 -20.09
N LEU A 64 10.84 6.55 -20.44
CA LEU A 64 10.62 6.15 -21.84
C LEU A 64 9.32 6.67 -22.44
N LEU A 65 8.28 6.91 -21.62
CA LEU A 65 6.97 7.33 -22.09
C LEU A 65 6.82 8.85 -22.06
N ALA A 66 6.39 9.43 -23.18
CA ALA A 66 6.01 10.83 -23.25
C ALA A 66 4.77 11.07 -22.37
N GLY A 67 4.98 11.70 -21.20
CA GLY A 67 3.96 11.91 -20.17
C GLY A 67 4.20 11.17 -18.86
N GLY A 68 5.25 10.34 -18.80
CA GLY A 68 5.62 9.57 -17.62
C GLY A 68 4.82 8.28 -17.44
N PHE A 69 5.12 7.57 -16.36
CA PHE A 69 4.43 6.35 -15.96
C PHE A 69 4.25 6.35 -14.45
N ARG A 70 3.02 6.06 -14.02
CA ARG A 70 2.70 5.86 -12.61
C ARG A 70 1.83 4.62 -12.45
N HIS A 71 2.21 3.73 -11.53
CA HIS A 71 1.50 2.46 -11.33
C HIS A 71 0.04 2.68 -10.93
N ASN A 72 -0.27 3.67 -10.10
CA ASN A 72 -1.63 3.99 -9.66
C ASN A 72 -2.52 4.43 -10.85
N GLU A 73 -2.01 5.24 -11.77
CA GLU A 73 -2.73 5.61 -12.99
C GLU A 73 -2.92 4.41 -13.92
N ASN A 74 -1.91 3.54 -14.03
CA ASN A 74 -2.03 2.30 -14.77
C ASN A 74 -3.00 1.31 -14.11
N SER A 75 -3.14 1.30 -12.78
CA SER A 75 -4.16 0.48 -12.09
C SER A 75 -5.56 0.89 -12.55
N ILE A 76 -5.82 2.19 -12.66
CA ILE A 76 -7.09 2.69 -13.22
C ILE A 76 -7.28 2.24 -14.67
N ARG A 77 -6.24 2.33 -15.50
CA ARG A 77 -6.30 1.84 -16.88
C ARG A 77 -6.62 0.34 -16.94
N VAL A 78 -5.99 -0.47 -16.07
CA VAL A 78 -6.23 -1.91 -16.00
C VAL A 78 -7.69 -2.19 -15.66
N LEU A 79 -8.17 -1.59 -14.56
CA LEU A 79 -9.52 -1.78 -14.03
C LEU A 79 -10.64 -1.28 -14.95
N THR A 80 -10.38 -0.25 -15.76
CA THR A 80 -11.42 0.40 -16.58
C THR A 80 -11.33 0.09 -18.07
N ARG A 81 -10.19 -0.44 -18.56
CA ARG A 81 -9.95 -0.64 -20.00
C ARG A 81 -9.36 -1.99 -20.38
N VAL A 82 -8.46 -2.56 -19.57
CA VAL A 82 -7.71 -3.79 -19.93
C VAL A 82 -8.49 -5.03 -19.54
N GLU A 83 -8.92 -5.11 -18.28
CA GLU A 83 -9.73 -6.21 -17.80
C GLU A 83 -11.09 -6.24 -18.48
N GLN A 84 -11.73 -7.42 -18.51
CA GLN A 84 -13.02 -7.59 -19.16
C GLN A 84 -14.06 -8.18 -18.21
N HIS A 85 -15.25 -7.58 -18.20
CA HIS A 85 -16.40 -8.10 -17.48
C HIS A 85 -17.59 -8.26 -18.44
N LYS A 86 -18.09 -9.50 -18.58
CA LYS A 86 -19.24 -9.84 -19.45
C LYS A 86 -19.07 -9.36 -20.90
N GLY A 87 -17.87 -9.55 -21.46
CA GLY A 87 -17.55 -9.17 -22.84
C GLY A 87 -17.42 -7.66 -23.08
N ARG A 88 -17.30 -6.85 -22.02
CA ARG A 88 -17.04 -5.41 -22.10
C ARG A 88 -15.72 -5.08 -21.42
N ASN A 89 -15.02 -4.08 -21.93
CA ASN A 89 -13.80 -3.57 -21.30
C ASN A 89 -14.14 -2.87 -19.97
N GLY A 90 -13.29 -3.09 -18.97
CA GLY A 90 -13.44 -2.61 -17.61
C GLY A 90 -14.30 -3.52 -16.72
N LEU A 91 -14.04 -3.43 -15.41
CA LEU A 91 -14.74 -4.18 -14.39
C LEU A 91 -16.01 -3.48 -13.86
N ASN A 92 -16.26 -2.23 -14.29
CA ASN A 92 -17.40 -1.42 -13.85
C ASN A 92 -17.49 -1.31 -12.31
N LEU A 93 -16.35 -1.03 -11.67
CA LEU A 93 -16.26 -0.80 -10.23
C LEU A 93 -16.88 0.55 -9.84
N SER A 94 -17.20 0.70 -8.55
CA SER A 94 -17.72 1.97 -8.04
C SER A 94 -16.68 3.09 -8.12
N HIS A 95 -17.15 4.33 -8.16
CA HIS A 95 -16.29 5.50 -8.24
C HIS A 95 -15.36 5.60 -7.03
N GLU A 96 -15.85 5.21 -5.84
CA GLU A 96 -15.09 5.21 -4.59
C GLU A 96 -13.90 4.27 -4.69
N VAL A 97 -14.09 3.06 -5.23
CA VAL A 97 -12.98 2.10 -5.39
C VAL A 97 -11.92 2.66 -6.33
N LEU A 98 -12.34 3.24 -7.47
CA LEU A 98 -11.40 3.83 -8.43
C LEU A 98 -10.66 5.04 -7.84
N ASP A 99 -11.33 5.88 -7.05
CA ASP A 99 -10.71 7.02 -6.38
C ASP A 99 -9.68 6.58 -5.33
N GLY A 100 -10.02 5.58 -4.51
CA GLY A 100 -9.11 5.00 -3.53
C GLY A 100 -7.87 4.40 -4.19
N VAL A 101 -8.05 3.66 -5.30
CA VAL A 101 -6.95 3.09 -6.09
C VAL A 101 -6.11 4.18 -6.77
N LEU A 102 -6.70 5.26 -7.26
CA LEU A 102 -5.93 6.33 -7.90
C LEU A 102 -5.06 7.07 -6.89
N HIS A 103 -5.56 7.29 -5.67
CA HIS A 103 -4.94 8.16 -4.67
C HIS A 103 -4.26 7.40 -3.51
N HIS A 104 -4.02 6.09 -3.65
CA HIS A 104 -3.37 5.30 -2.60
C HIS A 104 -1.87 5.60 -2.46
N SER A 105 -1.19 6.04 -3.51
CA SER A 105 0.27 6.13 -3.54
C SER A 105 0.79 7.52 -3.14
N GLY A 106 2.11 7.59 -2.95
CA GLY A 106 2.86 8.83 -2.80
C GLY A 106 3.05 9.35 -1.37
N TYR A 107 4.09 10.17 -1.17
CA TYR A 107 4.56 10.66 0.14
C TYR A 107 4.39 12.18 0.32
N GLY A 108 3.98 12.89 -0.73
CA GLY A 108 3.88 14.34 -0.74
C GLY A 108 2.70 14.89 0.07
N GLN A 109 2.85 16.10 0.60
CA GLN A 109 1.73 16.88 1.16
C GLN A 109 0.83 17.50 0.09
N SER A 110 1.34 17.65 -1.14
CA SER A 110 0.63 18.22 -2.30
C SER A 110 -0.16 17.20 -3.12
N GLU A 111 -0.14 15.93 -2.74
CA GLU A 111 -0.85 14.87 -3.46
C GLU A 111 -2.34 14.90 -3.14
N SER A 112 -3.16 14.76 -4.19
CA SER A 112 -4.60 14.59 -4.06
C SER A 112 -4.89 13.37 -3.19
N ARG A 113 -5.76 13.55 -2.19
CA ARG A 113 -6.21 12.47 -1.31
C ARG A 113 -7.50 11.89 -1.85
N SER A 114 -7.69 10.60 -1.61
CA SER A 114 -9.01 9.98 -1.74
C SER A 114 -10.03 10.79 -0.94
N TYR A 115 -11.22 11.01 -1.52
CA TYR A 115 -12.29 11.74 -0.84
C TYR A 115 -12.95 10.90 0.26
N THR A 116 -12.80 9.58 0.22
CA THR A 116 -13.26 8.66 1.28
C THR A 116 -12.20 8.46 2.35
N LEU A 117 -12.62 8.26 3.60
CA LEU A 117 -11.73 7.85 4.69
C LEU A 117 -11.18 6.43 4.47
N GLU A 118 -11.94 5.57 3.80
CA GLU A 118 -11.53 4.24 3.37
C GLU A 118 -10.32 4.31 2.45
N GLY A 119 -10.36 5.12 1.38
CA GLY A 119 -9.20 5.26 0.49
C GLY A 119 -8.01 5.94 1.17
N GLN A 120 -8.23 6.88 2.11
CA GLN A 120 -7.15 7.42 2.94
C GLN A 120 -6.53 6.35 3.86
N THR A 121 -7.35 5.42 4.36
CA THR A 121 -6.91 4.26 5.15
C THR A 121 -6.04 3.34 4.30
N ILE A 122 -6.37 3.12 3.03
CA ILE A 122 -5.54 2.35 2.10
C ILE A 122 -4.17 2.99 1.92
N ARG A 123 -4.12 4.30 1.64
CA ARG A 123 -2.84 5.03 1.50
C ARG A 123 -1.94 4.89 2.72
N LEU A 124 -2.51 4.96 3.92
CA LEU A 124 -1.73 4.81 5.14
C LEU A 124 -1.30 3.36 5.38
N SER A 125 -2.19 2.40 5.11
CA SER A 125 -1.92 0.97 5.29
C SER A 125 -0.84 0.47 4.35
N ASP A 126 -0.85 0.93 3.10
CA ASP A 126 0.18 0.67 2.10
C ASP A 126 1.55 1.15 2.59
N LYS A 127 1.64 2.38 3.09
CA LYS A 127 2.88 2.92 3.67
C LYS A 127 3.38 2.13 4.88
N ILE A 128 2.48 1.74 5.78
CA ILE A 128 2.83 0.93 6.94
C ILE A 128 3.43 -0.40 6.46
N ALA A 129 2.73 -1.12 5.57
CA ALA A 129 3.22 -2.38 5.02
C ALA A 129 4.56 -2.22 4.30
N TYR A 130 4.67 -1.21 3.45
CA TYR A 130 5.84 -0.90 2.64
C TYR A 130 7.09 -0.69 3.49
N VAL A 131 7.02 0.16 4.52
CA VAL A 131 8.17 0.42 5.42
C VAL A 131 8.59 -0.85 6.14
N GLN A 132 7.65 -1.68 6.57
CA GLN A 132 7.99 -2.93 7.22
C GLN A 132 8.63 -3.93 6.26
N HIS A 133 8.17 -3.98 5.01
CA HIS A 133 8.74 -4.85 3.98
C HIS A 133 10.17 -4.46 3.67
N ASP A 134 10.45 -3.16 3.51
CA ASP A 134 11.80 -2.69 3.22
C ASP A 134 12.76 -2.98 4.38
N ILE A 135 12.31 -2.87 5.63
CA ILE A 135 13.10 -3.28 6.81
C ILE A 135 13.38 -4.79 6.78
N ASP A 136 12.34 -5.62 6.63
CA ASP A 136 12.45 -7.07 6.64
C ASP A 136 13.34 -7.59 5.49
N ASP A 137 13.16 -7.06 4.28
CA ASP A 137 13.94 -7.42 3.10
C ASP A 137 15.41 -6.98 3.26
N SER A 138 15.67 -5.80 3.82
CA SER A 138 17.04 -5.32 4.08
C SER A 138 17.75 -6.17 5.13
N ILE A 139 17.04 -6.60 6.18
CA ILE A 139 17.58 -7.51 7.20
C ILE A 139 17.89 -8.87 6.58
N ARG A 140 16.97 -9.41 5.78
CA ARG A 140 17.17 -10.69 5.09
C ARG A 140 18.32 -10.66 4.10
N ALA A 141 18.52 -9.54 3.40
CA ALA A 141 19.64 -9.33 2.50
C ALA A 141 20.98 -9.11 3.23
N GLY A 142 20.97 -9.02 4.57
CA GLY A 142 22.15 -8.74 5.37
C GLY A 142 22.68 -7.31 5.23
N LEU A 143 21.88 -6.40 4.65
CA LEU A 143 22.22 -4.99 4.43
C LEU A 143 21.95 -4.13 5.66
N LEU A 144 21.04 -4.59 6.52
CA LEU A 144 20.61 -3.91 7.73
C LEU A 144 20.52 -4.93 8.87
N ARG A 145 20.83 -4.53 10.09
CA ARG A 145 20.48 -5.26 11.30
C ARG A 145 19.44 -4.46 12.07
N ILE A 146 18.63 -5.12 12.90
CA ILE A 146 17.64 -4.39 13.68
C ILE A 146 18.29 -3.34 14.57
N GLU A 147 19.50 -3.61 15.08
CA GLU A 147 20.29 -2.70 15.90
C GLU A 147 20.83 -1.48 15.13
N ASP A 148 20.84 -1.53 13.80
CA ASP A 148 21.23 -0.39 12.96
C ASP A 148 20.10 0.65 12.84
N ILE A 149 18.86 0.29 13.18
CA ILE A 149 17.75 1.23 13.26
C ILE A 149 17.90 2.06 14.54
N PRO A 150 17.79 3.41 14.49
CA PRO A 150 17.96 4.24 15.67
C PRO A 150 17.06 3.82 16.84
N ALA A 151 17.66 3.67 18.02
CA ALA A 151 16.98 3.16 19.21
C ALA A 151 15.75 3.98 19.60
N ASP A 152 15.76 5.29 19.37
CA ASP A 152 14.61 6.16 19.64
C ASP A 152 13.35 5.73 18.87
N TYR A 153 13.50 5.26 17.62
CA TYR A 153 12.39 4.73 16.85
C TYR A 153 11.97 3.34 17.32
N LEU A 154 12.93 2.45 17.63
CA LEU A 154 12.63 1.09 18.10
C LEU A 154 11.94 1.09 19.47
N ASN A 155 12.31 2.01 20.36
CA ASN A 155 11.68 2.14 21.67
C ASN A 155 10.20 2.55 21.59
N ILE A 156 9.82 3.25 20.52
CA ILE A 156 8.43 3.65 20.27
C ILE A 156 7.70 2.57 19.46
N LEU A 157 8.25 2.19 18.31
CA LEU A 157 7.58 1.33 17.34
C LEU A 157 7.66 -0.15 17.75
N GLY A 158 8.78 -0.58 18.32
CA GLY A 158 9.06 -1.95 18.70
C GLY A 158 10.19 -2.60 17.90
N TYR A 159 10.69 -3.71 18.44
CA TYR A 159 11.85 -4.43 17.91
C TYR A 159 11.46 -5.54 16.92
N THR A 160 10.19 -5.94 16.90
CA THR A 160 9.67 -6.96 15.97
C THR A 160 8.72 -6.36 14.94
N HIS A 161 8.61 -7.02 13.78
CA HIS A 161 7.65 -6.68 12.71
C HIS A 161 6.24 -6.44 13.27
N SER A 162 5.73 -7.40 14.04
CA SER A 162 4.39 -7.34 14.61
C SER A 162 4.20 -6.19 15.60
N GLN A 163 5.22 -5.88 16.41
CA GLN A 163 5.16 -4.74 17.34
C GLN A 163 5.06 -3.42 16.56
N ARG A 164 5.89 -3.23 15.53
CA ARG A 164 5.89 -1.99 14.73
C ARG A 164 4.55 -1.77 14.04
N ILE A 165 3.97 -2.82 13.45
CA ILE A 165 2.61 -2.74 12.86
C ILE A 165 1.57 -2.41 13.93
N ALA A 166 1.56 -3.16 15.05
CA ALA A 166 0.56 -2.98 16.09
C ALA A 166 0.60 -1.56 16.67
N THR A 167 1.79 -1.00 16.90
CA THR A 167 1.97 0.37 17.36
C THR A 167 1.39 1.37 16.36
N LEU A 168 1.80 1.30 15.09
CA LEU A 168 1.35 2.24 14.05
C LEU A 168 -0.16 2.17 13.81
N VAL A 169 -0.73 0.97 13.78
CA VAL A 169 -2.18 0.75 13.61
C VAL A 169 -2.96 1.29 14.81
N THR A 170 -2.52 0.96 16.03
CA THR A 170 -3.20 1.42 17.25
C THR A 170 -3.16 2.94 17.37
N ASP A 171 -2.01 3.54 17.08
CA ASP A 171 -1.81 4.97 17.11
C ASP A 171 -2.70 5.69 16.08
N THR A 172 -2.73 5.17 14.86
CA THR A 172 -3.61 5.63 13.78
C THR A 172 -5.07 5.65 14.21
N ILE A 173 -5.57 4.55 14.77
CA ILE A 173 -6.97 4.44 15.22
C ILE A 173 -7.24 5.47 16.33
N LYS A 174 -6.34 5.59 17.32
CA LYS A 174 -6.53 6.47 18.47
C LYS A 174 -6.57 7.94 18.06
N TYR A 175 -5.59 8.41 17.30
CA TYR A 175 -5.53 9.80 16.86
C TYR A 175 -6.65 10.13 15.87
N SER A 176 -6.94 9.23 14.93
CA SER A 176 -8.02 9.48 13.95
C SER A 176 -9.39 9.54 14.63
N ARG A 177 -9.67 8.70 15.63
CA ARG A 177 -10.91 8.80 16.43
C ARG A 177 -11.05 10.15 17.11
N GLN A 178 -9.96 10.69 17.66
CA GLN A 178 -9.99 12.01 18.31
C GLN A 178 -10.33 13.12 17.33
N LEU A 179 -9.83 13.05 16.09
CA LEU A 179 -10.12 14.04 15.05
C LEU A 179 -11.53 13.92 14.47
N ILE A 180 -12.12 12.71 14.47
CA ILE A 180 -13.47 12.47 13.94
C ILE A 180 -14.55 12.82 14.98
N LEU A 181 -14.27 12.60 16.26
CA LEU A 181 -15.23 12.77 17.36
C LEU A 181 -15.07 14.07 18.16
N GLY A 182 -13.94 14.76 18.01
CA GLY A 182 -13.66 16.04 18.66
C GLY A 182 -13.99 17.22 17.75
#